data_AF-A0AB36ABK0-F1
#
_entry.id   AF-A0AB36ABK0-F1
#
_cell.length_a   1.000
_cell.length_b   1.000
_cell.length_c   1.000
_cell.angle_alpha   90.00
_cell.angle_beta   90.00
_cell.angle_gamma   90.00
#
_symmetry.space_group_name_H-M   'P 1'
#
loop_
_entity.id
_entity.type
_entity.pdbx_description
1 polymer ?
#
loop_
_entity_poly.entity_id
_entity_poly.type
_entity_poly.pdbx_seq_one_letter_code
_entity_poly.pdbx_strand_id
1 'polypeptide(L)'
;MSLATLRKFTKTTTDGSTALGIVKAAEKLKMDVEAYQADASLFDSKDVIYPFIAHLIKKDSGLLHYCVVFKSSKKHIFIVDPDIQVKRIPSVF
;
A
#
# COMPACT_ATOMS: atom_id res chain seq x y z
N MET A 1 -13.94 10.97 10.00
CA MET A 1 -13.26 11.59 8.84
C MET A 1 -13.82 10.97 7.58
N SER A 2 -14.00 11.73 6.49
CA SER A 2 -14.56 11.19 5.23
C SER A 2 -13.47 10.85 4.21
N LEU A 3 -13.79 10.00 3.23
CA LEU A 3 -12.91 9.71 2.10
C LEU A 3 -12.59 10.97 1.28
N ALA A 4 -13.55 11.88 1.15
CA ALA A 4 -13.35 13.15 0.46
C ALA A 4 -12.31 14.03 1.19
N THR A 5 -12.31 14.03 2.53
CA THR A 5 -11.28 14.73 3.31
C THR A 5 -9.90 14.11 3.09
N LEU A 6 -9.79 12.77 3.08
CA LEU A 6 -8.53 12.09 2.80
C LEU A 6 -7.98 12.43 1.41
N ARG A 7 -8.82 12.39 0.36
CA ARG A 7 -8.43 12.79 -1.00
C ARG A 7 -7.88 14.22 -1.07
N LYS A 8 -8.46 15.14 -0.29
CA LYS A 8 -7.94 16.51 -0.18
C LYS A 8 -6.58 16.56 0.50
N PHE A 9 -6.35 15.73 1.53
CA PHE A 9 -5.06 15.69 2.24
C PHE A 9 -3.95 15.06 1.39
N THR A 10 -4.28 14.01 0.64
CA THR A 10 -3.35 13.32 -0.28
C THR A 10 -3.12 14.08 -1.57
N LYS A 11 -3.82 15.20 -1.80
CA LYS A 11 -3.82 15.97 -3.06
C LYS A 11 -4.12 15.09 -4.27
N THR A 12 -5.08 14.18 -4.14
CA THR A 12 -5.49 13.27 -5.21
C THR A 12 -6.03 14.06 -6.40
N THR A 13 -5.53 13.78 -7.60
CA THR A 13 -6.01 14.35 -8.87
C THR A 13 -6.69 13.27 -9.72
N THR A 14 -7.05 13.62 -10.96
CA THR A 14 -7.52 12.65 -11.97
C THR A 14 -6.50 11.56 -12.28
N ASP A 15 -5.21 11.83 -12.06
CA ASP A 15 -4.11 10.89 -12.31
C ASP A 15 -3.84 9.97 -11.10
N GLY A 16 -4.58 10.16 -9.99
CA GLY A 16 -4.48 9.36 -8.77
C GLY A 16 -3.77 10.07 -7.63
N SER A 17 -3.11 9.28 -6.77
CA SER A 17 -2.41 9.75 -5.57
C SER A 17 -0.95 9.31 -5.60
N THR A 18 -0.03 10.17 -5.18
CA THR A 18 1.39 9.85 -5.10
C THR A 18 1.76 9.33 -3.70
N ALA A 19 2.85 8.57 -3.61
CA ALA A 19 3.36 8.09 -2.32
C ALA A 19 3.69 9.27 -1.38
N LEU A 20 4.28 10.34 -1.91
CA LEU A 20 4.52 11.58 -1.17
C LEU A 20 3.21 12.20 -0.65
N GLY A 21 2.15 12.22 -1.46
CA GLY A 21 0.84 12.71 -1.03
C GLY A 21 0.28 11.91 0.14
N ILE A 22 0.43 10.59 0.12
CA ILE A 22 0.02 9.69 1.22
C ILE A 22 0.83 9.97 2.48
N VAL A 23 2.16 10.08 2.37
CA VAL A 23 3.05 10.40 3.49
C VAL A 23 2.68 11.75 4.12
N LYS A 24 2.49 12.80 3.30
CA LYS A 24 2.08 14.14 3.80
C LYS A 24 0.71 14.14 4.45
N ALA A 25 -0.22 13.31 3.98
CA ALA A 25 -1.50 13.14 4.64
C ALA A 25 -1.34 12.45 6.00
N ALA A 26 -0.53 11.40 6.10
CA ALA A 26 -0.26 10.70 7.36
C ALA A 26 0.44 11.60 8.40
N GLU A 27 1.47 12.35 7.99
CA GLU A 27 2.13 13.37 8.82
C GLU A 27 1.11 14.40 9.35
N LYS A 28 0.21 14.88 8.47
CA LYS A 28 -0.85 15.83 8.85
C LYS A 28 -1.85 15.25 9.85
N LEU A 29 -2.06 13.93 9.80
CA LEU A 29 -2.85 13.18 10.79
C LEU A 29 -2.05 12.82 12.05
N LYS A 30 -0.82 13.31 12.18
CA LYS A 30 0.11 13.06 13.29
C LYS A 30 0.45 11.57 13.47
N MET A 31 0.46 10.83 12.37
CA MET A 31 0.96 9.45 12.35
C MET A 31 2.48 9.48 12.22
N ASP A 32 3.14 8.53 12.87
CA ASP A 32 4.53 8.20 12.56
C ASP A 32 4.56 7.41 11.25
N VAL A 33 5.32 7.88 10.26
CA VAL A 33 5.28 7.36 8.90
C VAL A 33 6.67 7.37 8.29
N GLU A 34 7.05 6.22 7.76
CA GLU A 34 8.28 6.03 7.01
C GLU A 34 7.95 5.39 5.66
N ALA A 35 8.66 5.82 4.62
CA ALA A 35 8.49 5.31 3.26
C ALA A 35 9.81 4.70 2.80
N TYR A 36 9.77 3.43 2.42
CA TYR A 36 10.93 2.67 1.98
C TYR A 36 10.73 2.16 0.55
N GLN A 37 11.84 2.07 -0.19
CA GLN A 37 11.88 1.25 -1.39
C GLN A 37 12.22 -0.18 -0.98
N ALA A 38 11.41 -1.14 -1.40
CA ALA A 38 11.57 -2.54 -1.06
C ALA A 38 11.24 -3.43 -2.28
N ASP A 39 11.73 -4.66 -2.23
CA ASP A 39 11.40 -5.71 -3.18
C ASP A 39 10.80 -6.94 -2.45
N ALA A 40 10.62 -8.05 -3.15
CA ALA A 40 10.01 -9.26 -2.60
C ALA A 40 10.77 -9.84 -1.39
N SER A 41 12.07 -9.57 -1.23
CA SER A 41 12.86 -10.03 -0.09
C SER A 41 12.39 -9.45 1.24
N LEU A 42 11.61 -8.36 1.21
CA LEU A 42 10.97 -7.81 2.40
C LEU A 42 10.20 -8.89 3.16
N PHE A 43 9.49 -9.76 2.45
CA PHE A 43 8.62 -10.77 3.06
C PHE A 43 9.38 -11.94 3.72
N ASP A 44 10.69 -12.04 3.50
CA ASP A 44 11.57 -13.01 4.17
C ASP A 44 12.09 -12.48 5.52
N SER A 45 11.99 -11.17 5.77
CA SER A 45 12.40 -10.56 7.02
C SER A 45 11.37 -10.82 8.14
N LYS A 46 11.87 -11.11 9.34
CA LYS A 46 11.04 -11.24 10.55
C LYS A 46 10.64 -9.89 11.14
N ASP A 47 11.29 -8.81 10.71
CA ASP A 47 11.14 -7.47 11.28
C ASP A 47 10.07 -6.64 10.56
N VAL A 48 9.37 -7.22 9.58
CA VAL A 48 8.28 -6.53 8.87
C VAL A 48 7.11 -6.27 9.81
N ILE A 49 6.75 -5.00 9.92
CA ILE A 49 5.59 -4.54 10.69
C ILE A 49 4.37 -4.50 9.75
N TYR A 50 3.30 -5.17 10.15
CA TYR A 50 2.00 -5.12 9.47
C TYR A 50 0.97 -4.34 10.29
N PRO A 51 -0.05 -3.73 9.66
CA PRO A 51 -0.23 -3.59 8.21
C PRO A 51 0.58 -2.42 7.63
N PHE A 52 0.89 -2.48 6.33
CA PHE A 52 1.51 -1.37 5.59
C PHE A 52 0.88 -1.18 4.21
N ILE A 53 1.08 0.00 3.62
CA ILE A 53 0.62 0.31 2.26
C ILE A 53 1.74 -0.03 1.28
N ALA A 54 1.43 -0.82 0.26
CA ALA A 54 2.35 -1.16 -0.83
C ALA A 54 1.91 -0.48 -2.13
N HIS A 55 2.87 0.02 -2.89
CA HIS A 55 2.68 0.54 -4.24
C HIS A 55 3.21 -0.49 -5.24
N LEU A 56 2.31 -1.07 -6.03
CA LEU A 56 2.61 -2.20 -6.91
C LEU A 56 2.20 -1.89 -8.35
N ILE A 57 2.81 -2.58 -9.31
CA ILE A 57 2.39 -2.58 -10.71
C ILE A 57 1.45 -3.78 -10.92
N LYS A 58 0.20 -3.55 -11.34
CA LYS A 58 -0.71 -4.65 -11.72
C LYS A 58 -0.18 -5.31 -12.99
N LYS A 59 0.16 -6.61 -12.93
CA LYS A 59 0.72 -7.37 -14.07
C LYS A 59 -0.14 -7.26 -15.34
N ASP A 60 -1.47 -7.26 -15.19
CA ASP A 60 -2.39 -7.32 -16.33
C ASP A 60 -2.53 -5.98 -17.07
N SER A 61 -2.41 -4.85 -16.36
CA SER A 61 -2.69 -3.52 -16.91
C SER A 61 -1.47 -2.59 -16.95
N GLY A 62 -0.37 -2.96 -16.28
CA GLY A 62 0.78 -2.08 -16.07
C GLY A 62 0.49 -0.86 -15.18
N LEU A 63 -0.72 -0.78 -14.60
CA LEU A 63 -1.12 0.37 -13.79
C LEU A 63 -0.51 0.31 -12.40
N LEU A 64 -0.12 1.49 -11.94
CA LEU A 64 0.30 1.76 -10.56
C LEU A 64 -0.91 1.66 -9.63
N HIS A 65 -0.82 0.79 -8.62
CA HIS A 65 -1.92 0.50 -7.72
C HIS A 65 -1.44 0.40 -6.27
N TYR A 66 -2.22 0.96 -5.35
CA TYR A 66 -1.96 0.85 -3.92
C TYR A 66 -2.82 -0.25 -3.31
N CYS A 67 -2.23 -1.09 -2.48
CA CYS A 67 -2.95 -2.06 -1.65
C CYS A 67 -2.43 -2.03 -0.21
N VAL A 68 -3.21 -2.58 0.71
CA VAL A 68 -2.77 -2.77 2.10
C VAL A 68 -2.31 -4.20 2.26
N VAL A 69 -1.08 -4.42 2.70
CA VAL A 69 -0.58 -5.74 3.06
C VAL A 69 -0.83 -5.95 4.56
N PHE A 70 -1.59 -6.98 4.92
CA PHE A 70 -1.94 -7.24 6.32
C PHE A 70 -1.14 -8.36 6.97
N LYS A 71 -0.60 -9.29 6.16
CA LYS A 71 0.20 -10.43 6.63
C LYS A 71 0.93 -11.08 5.47
N SER A 72 2.06 -11.72 5.76
CA SER A 72 2.69 -12.72 4.90
C SER A 72 2.73 -14.10 5.57
N SER A 73 2.88 -15.13 4.74
CA SER A 73 3.16 -16.50 5.11
C SER A 73 4.11 -17.08 4.07
N LYS A 74 4.75 -18.21 4.36
CA LYS A 74 5.72 -18.86 3.45
C LYS A 74 5.22 -19.07 2.01
N LYS A 75 3.91 -19.17 1.81
CA LYS A 75 3.31 -19.45 0.49
C LYS A 75 2.48 -18.30 -0.07
N HIS A 76 2.06 -17.35 0.77
CA HIS A 76 1.07 -16.36 0.38
C HIS A 76 1.27 -15.05 1.11
N ILE A 77 1.00 -13.97 0.39
CA ILE A 77 0.86 -12.63 0.92
C ILE A 77 -0.62 -12.31 0.90
N PHE A 78 -1.09 -11.70 1.98
CA PHE A 78 -2.48 -11.35 2.12
C PHE A 78 -2.63 -9.83 2.00
N ILE A 79 -3.44 -9.43 1.02
CA ILE A 79 -3.64 -8.04 0.67
C ILE A 79 -5.13 -7.67 0.75
N VAL A 80 -5.38 -6.43 1.14
CA VAL A 80 -6.66 -5.76 0.97
C VAL A 80 -6.49 -4.84 -0.24
N ASP A 81 -7.12 -5.22 -1.34
CA ASP A 81 -7.14 -4.46 -2.58
C ASP A 81 -8.39 -3.56 -2.57
N PRO A 82 -8.25 -2.22 -2.63
CA PRO A 82 -9.42 -1.31 -2.66
C PRO A 82 -10.43 -1.61 -3.77
N ASP A 83 -10.01 -2.27 -4.86
CA ASP A 83 -10.83 -2.60 -6.03
C ASP A 83 -11.69 -3.88 -5.81
N ILE A 84 -11.17 -4.87 -5.07
CA ILE A 84 -11.74 -6.24 -5.04
C ILE A 84 -11.84 -6.77 -3.58
N GLN A 85 -11.80 -5.86 -2.60
CA GLN A 85 -11.83 -6.09 -1.15
C GLN A 85 -10.63 -6.86 -0.61
N VAL A 86 -10.66 -8.20 -0.60
CA VAL A 86 -9.61 -9.03 0.01
C VAL A 86 -9.11 -10.07 -0.99
N LYS A 87 -7.80 -10.10 -1.22
CA LYS A 87 -7.14 -11.09 -2.07
C LYS A 87 -5.99 -11.76 -1.35
N ARG A 88 -5.83 -13.06 -1.61
CA ARG A 88 -4.66 -13.83 -1.24
C ARG A 88 -3.86 -14.06 -2.51
N ILE A 89 -2.60 -13.62 -2.53
CA ILE A 89 -1.72 -13.78 -3.68
C ILE A 89 -0.55 -14.71 -3.31
N PRO A 90 -0.01 -15.50 -4.25
CA PRO A 90 1.22 -16.24 -4.03
C PRO A 90 2.34 -15.31 -3.57
N SER A 91 3.20 -15.77 -2.65
CA SER A 91 4.34 -14.98 -2.14
C SER A 91 5.49 -14.81 -3.15
N VAL A 92 5.39 -15.44 -4.32
CA VAL A 92 6.33 -15.32 -5.43
C VAL A 92 5.74 -14.31 -6.42
N PHE A 93 6.22 -13.07 -6.36
CA PHE A 93 5.93 -12.04 -7.36
C PHE A 93 6.73 -12.28 -8.63
#